data_AF-A0A6C0BAL0-F1
#
_entry.id   AF-A0A6C0BAL0-F1
#
_cell.length_a   1.000
_cell.length_b   1.000
_cell.length_c   1.000
_cell.angle_alpha   90.00
_cell.angle_beta   90.00
_cell.angle_gamma   90.00
#
_symmetry.space_group_name_H-M   'P 1'
#
loop_
_entity.id
_entity.type
_entity.pdbx_description
1 polymer ?
#
loop_
_entity_poly.entity_id
_entity_poly.type
_entity_poly.pdbx_seq_one_letter_code
_entity_poly.pdbx_strand_id
1 'polypeptide(L)'
;MDKLRGMQLPAPRFLLDPLSEDLQNVKGYKNLQTFFPAMTKVFKINKFQSDQARLDTPWQILSVDCSGNQGFCHVILKEGDVITRKPAYLKVTHLLDPVRWMKGGYSLPKESGLPWHSKTWTAAWHKIQDPWNQAYVEVMATYALSKLRIQGVSPHFNYFYGSFCAKADMYRYNINDDFSSFRNTRWFWKGSDRGLYTLTVLKNGSAEDVPEEVKNDLLTKPEYDENEDDDKSSLDSIDYKEGDEEGSLHSASLESMSFAEEDEEDEEEEDEQYAVYASIPNFPVMLIFTEPNEDTMDSLLNPDKHSVKPGSPEWEIMWSAWIFQVIAAECVMQKVFGMTHNDLHTNNIVWSKTDLEYLYYKDAAGVHWKVPTYGKIFRLIDFGRSIFSINNTMLVSDDFRAGNDADGQYSFPPLHPKPREIVPPNPSFDLSRLSVSLFESLFPVKPEDSESRAILSEEEGLIVRESVSSLYNVLWSWMVDDDDRNILVTADGDERFPDFDLYKHIAAKVHNAVPSAQVYKAPFSQFQTKEAVEKAYSLFI
;
A
#
# COMPACT_ATOMS: atom_id res chain seq x y z
N MET A 1 -22.68 -22.63 -7.41
CA MET A 1 -21.45 -22.25 -6.69
C MET A 1 -20.34 -22.38 -7.70
N ASP A 2 -19.84 -21.26 -8.21
CA ASP A 2 -18.73 -21.28 -9.16
C ASP A 2 -17.47 -21.72 -8.41
N LYS A 3 -16.82 -22.79 -8.87
CA LYS A 3 -15.51 -23.19 -8.37
C LYS A 3 -14.52 -22.12 -8.81
N LEU A 4 -14.06 -21.27 -7.90
CA LEU A 4 -12.91 -20.41 -8.13
C LEU A 4 -11.68 -21.31 -8.25
N ARG A 5 -11.34 -21.69 -9.50
CA ARG A 5 -10.10 -22.38 -9.88
C ARG A 5 -9.76 -23.62 -9.02
N GLY A 6 -10.79 -24.39 -8.61
CA GLY A 6 -10.63 -25.63 -7.84
C GLY A 6 -10.88 -25.52 -6.33
N MET A 7 -11.00 -24.30 -5.79
CA MET A 7 -11.39 -24.07 -4.39
C MET A 7 -12.90 -23.81 -4.25
N GLN A 8 -13.49 -24.37 -3.20
CA GLN A 8 -14.84 -24.01 -2.77
C GLN A 8 -14.74 -23.03 -1.61
N LEU A 9 -14.58 -21.75 -1.93
CA LEU A 9 -14.71 -20.67 -0.94
C LEU A 9 -16.18 -20.26 -0.82
N PRO A 10 -16.68 -19.95 0.39
CA PRO A 10 -17.98 -19.31 0.53
C PRO A 10 -18.01 -18.04 -0.31
N ALA A 11 -19.03 -17.90 -1.17
CA ALA A 11 -19.18 -16.68 -1.95
C ALA A 11 -19.33 -15.48 -0.99
N PRO A 12 -18.59 -14.38 -1.19
CA PRO A 12 -18.75 -13.15 -0.43
C PRO A 12 -20.20 -12.70 -0.36
N ARG A 13 -20.64 -12.25 0.82
CA ARG A 13 -21.99 -11.72 1.08
C ARG A 13 -21.91 -10.45 1.91
N PHE A 14 -23.03 -9.73 1.98
CA PHE A 14 -23.26 -8.69 2.96
C PHE A 14 -24.40 -9.06 3.90
N LEU A 15 -24.41 -8.46 5.08
CA LEU A 15 -25.38 -8.65 6.14
C LEU A 15 -26.00 -7.29 6.52
N LEU A 16 -27.28 -7.31 6.90
CA LEU A 16 -28.02 -6.13 7.36
C LEU A 16 -28.17 -6.21 8.87
N ASP A 17 -27.28 -5.51 9.57
CA ASP A 17 -27.26 -5.47 11.02
C ASP A 17 -27.14 -4.02 11.47
N PRO A 18 -27.97 -3.56 12.42
CA PRO A 18 -27.84 -2.22 12.94
C PRO A 18 -26.53 -2.03 13.68
N LEU A 19 -26.00 -0.79 13.63
CA LEU A 19 -24.88 -0.40 14.47
C LEU A 19 -25.30 -0.47 15.94
N SER A 20 -24.42 -0.99 16.78
CA SER A 20 -24.58 -0.89 18.24
C SER A 20 -24.58 0.57 18.67
N GLU A 21 -25.17 0.84 19.83
CA GLU A 21 -25.21 2.19 20.42
C GLU A 21 -23.80 2.75 20.69
N ASP A 22 -22.87 1.90 21.13
CA ASP A 22 -21.47 2.28 21.37
C ASP A 22 -20.75 2.66 20.07
N LEU A 23 -21.06 2.01 18.94
CA LEU A 23 -20.47 2.35 17.64
C LEU A 23 -20.97 3.69 17.09
N GLN A 24 -22.07 4.24 17.61
CA GLN A 24 -22.51 5.58 17.22
C GLN A 24 -21.63 6.67 17.86
N ASN A 25 -20.83 6.32 18.88
CA ASN A 25 -20.06 7.26 19.70
C ASN A 25 -18.55 6.94 19.68
N VAL A 26 -18.00 6.56 18.53
CA VAL A 26 -16.55 6.32 18.40
C VAL A 26 -15.80 7.65 18.50
N LYS A 27 -14.83 7.72 19.42
CA LYS A 27 -14.00 8.91 19.64
C LYS A 27 -13.32 9.36 18.34
N GLY A 28 -13.48 10.64 17.99
CA GLY A 28 -12.86 11.26 16.82
C GLY A 28 -13.60 11.08 15.49
N TYR A 29 -14.73 10.35 15.49
CA TYR A 29 -15.48 10.05 14.28
C TYR A 29 -16.99 10.25 14.47
N LYS A 30 -17.66 10.72 13.42
CA LYS A 30 -19.11 10.96 13.39
C LYS A 30 -19.75 10.24 12.22
N ASN A 31 -21.03 9.90 12.38
CA ASN A 31 -21.88 9.34 11.31
C ASN A 31 -21.28 8.10 10.67
N LEU A 32 -20.92 7.10 11.49
CA LEU A 32 -20.41 5.83 10.98
C LEU A 32 -21.48 5.15 10.13
N GLN A 33 -21.05 4.62 8.99
CA GLN A 33 -21.86 3.77 8.10
C GLN A 33 -21.01 2.58 7.66
N THR A 34 -21.62 1.41 7.51
CA THR A 34 -20.92 0.22 6.99
C THR A 34 -21.03 0.12 5.47
N PHE A 35 -22.04 0.76 4.88
CA PHE A 35 -22.22 0.81 3.45
C PHE A 35 -21.17 1.69 2.75
N PHE A 36 -20.68 1.21 1.61
CA PHE A 36 -19.91 1.98 0.65
C PHE A 36 -20.23 1.57 -0.80
N PRO A 37 -20.09 2.47 -1.79
CA PRO A 37 -20.51 2.26 -3.18
C PRO A 37 -20.02 0.97 -3.86
N ALA A 38 -18.78 0.52 -3.60
CA ALA A 38 -18.23 -0.70 -4.22
C ALA A 38 -19.12 -1.95 -3.98
N MET A 39 -19.77 -2.03 -2.81
CA MET A 39 -20.67 -3.13 -2.44
C MET A 39 -21.82 -3.29 -3.44
N THR A 40 -22.34 -2.18 -3.98
CA THR A 40 -23.45 -2.22 -4.94
C THR A 40 -23.06 -2.93 -6.23
N LYS A 41 -21.82 -2.73 -6.70
CA LYS A 41 -21.29 -3.35 -7.92
C LYS A 41 -20.96 -4.82 -7.68
N VAL A 42 -20.21 -5.12 -6.62
CA VAL A 42 -19.74 -6.48 -6.32
C VAL A 42 -20.88 -7.42 -5.93
N PHE A 43 -21.88 -6.94 -5.18
CA PHE A 43 -23.03 -7.74 -4.74
C PHE A 43 -24.30 -7.55 -5.58
N LYS A 44 -24.23 -6.77 -6.68
CA LYS A 44 -25.33 -6.49 -7.60
C LYS A 44 -26.60 -5.99 -6.89
N ILE A 45 -26.44 -5.01 -6.00
CA ILE A 45 -27.53 -4.48 -5.18
C ILE A 45 -28.28 -3.41 -5.97
N ASN A 46 -29.49 -3.73 -6.47
CA ASN A 46 -30.25 -2.86 -7.37
C ASN A 46 -31.18 -1.84 -6.67
N LYS A 47 -31.59 -2.13 -5.42
CA LYS A 47 -32.48 -1.28 -4.61
C LYS A 47 -32.04 -1.37 -3.17
N PHE A 48 -31.11 -0.50 -2.78
CA PHE A 48 -30.61 -0.44 -1.41
C PHE A 48 -30.93 0.92 -0.80
N GLN A 49 -31.54 0.91 0.38
CA GLN A 49 -31.88 2.10 1.16
C GLN A 49 -31.48 1.88 2.61
N SER A 50 -30.29 1.33 2.83
CA SER A 50 -29.69 1.22 4.15
C SER A 50 -28.23 1.64 4.06
N ASP A 51 -27.75 2.30 5.10
CA ASP A 51 -26.34 2.62 5.34
C ASP A 51 -25.64 1.53 6.19
N GLN A 52 -26.40 0.51 6.57
CA GLN A 52 -26.04 -0.58 7.47
C GLN A 52 -25.95 -1.92 6.70
N ALA A 53 -25.09 -1.95 5.67
CA ALA A 53 -24.65 -3.19 5.03
C ALA A 53 -23.20 -3.46 5.39
N ARG A 54 -22.95 -4.50 6.18
CA ARG A 54 -21.59 -4.95 6.49
C ARG A 54 -21.19 -6.16 5.64
N LEU A 55 -19.91 -6.30 5.40
CA LEU A 55 -19.33 -7.52 4.82
C LEU A 55 -19.51 -8.71 5.79
N ASP A 56 -19.66 -9.92 5.27
CA ASP A 56 -19.93 -11.13 6.07
C ASP A 56 -18.68 -11.67 6.79
N THR A 57 -18.13 -10.92 7.73
CA THR A 57 -17.08 -11.39 8.64
C THR A 57 -17.66 -12.28 9.75
N PRO A 58 -16.89 -13.24 10.31
CA PRO A 58 -17.28 -13.97 11.53
C PRO A 58 -17.52 -13.05 12.73
N TRP A 59 -16.85 -11.89 12.71
CA TRP A 59 -16.89 -10.89 13.77
C TRP A 59 -17.85 -9.76 13.42
N GLN A 60 -18.66 -9.38 14.40
CA GLN A 60 -19.38 -8.10 14.42
C GLN A 60 -18.71 -7.20 15.44
N ILE A 61 -18.25 -6.02 15.04
CA ILE A 61 -17.74 -5.01 15.97
C ILE A 61 -18.93 -4.44 16.74
N LEU A 62 -18.84 -4.44 18.07
CA LEU A 62 -19.83 -3.86 18.98
C LEU A 62 -19.37 -2.53 19.57
N SER A 63 -18.08 -2.33 19.76
CA SER A 63 -17.52 -1.06 20.19
C SER A 63 -16.03 -0.97 19.84
N VAL A 64 -15.53 0.26 19.79
CA VAL A 64 -14.14 0.59 19.45
C VAL A 64 -13.58 1.51 20.53
N ASP A 65 -12.45 1.11 21.09
CA ASP A 65 -11.65 1.87 22.04
C ASP A 65 -10.36 2.31 21.32
N CYS A 66 -10.39 3.52 20.76
CA CYS A 66 -9.30 4.10 19.97
C CYS A 66 -8.94 5.53 20.43
N SER A 67 -7.76 6.00 20.01
CA SER A 67 -7.31 7.37 20.27
C SER A 67 -8.10 8.42 19.47
N GLY A 68 -8.77 8.02 18.39
CA GLY A 68 -9.39 8.88 17.39
C GLY A 68 -8.48 9.17 16.19
N ASN A 69 -7.30 8.54 16.15
CA ASN A 69 -6.38 8.54 15.01
C ASN A 69 -6.11 7.11 14.54
N GLN A 70 -5.44 6.98 13.40
CA GLN A 70 -4.87 5.72 12.94
C GLN A 70 -3.92 5.12 13.98
N GLY A 71 -3.89 3.78 14.07
CA GLY A 71 -2.95 3.04 14.91
C GLY A 71 -3.60 1.95 15.76
N PHE A 72 -2.86 1.51 16.78
CA PHE A 72 -3.32 0.45 17.69
C PHE A 72 -4.55 0.88 18.49
N CYS A 73 -5.51 -0.03 18.58
CA CYS A 73 -6.75 0.16 19.32
C CYS A 73 -7.26 -1.19 19.88
N HIS A 74 -8.37 -1.15 20.61
CA HIS A 74 -9.08 -2.35 21.02
C HIS A 74 -10.50 -2.35 20.45
N VAL A 75 -10.97 -3.53 20.06
CA VAL A 75 -12.33 -3.75 19.55
C VAL A 75 -13.05 -4.79 20.40
N ILE A 76 -14.33 -4.56 20.65
CA ILE A 76 -15.22 -5.58 21.21
C ILE A 76 -15.91 -6.28 20.05
N LEU A 77 -15.62 -7.57 19.86
CA LEU A 77 -16.13 -8.38 18.77
C LEU A 77 -17.14 -9.40 19.30
N LYS A 78 -18.24 -9.56 18.57
CA LYS A 78 -19.18 -10.66 18.72
C LYS A 78 -18.96 -11.70 17.63
N GLU A 79 -18.74 -12.95 18.03
CA GLU A 79 -18.60 -14.12 17.16
C GLU A 79 -19.59 -15.20 17.64
N GLY A 80 -20.71 -15.34 16.92
CA GLY A 80 -21.85 -16.12 17.42
C GLY A 80 -22.39 -15.52 18.73
N ASP A 81 -22.37 -16.31 19.80
CA ASP A 81 -22.78 -15.88 21.15
C ASP A 81 -21.60 -15.41 22.03
N VAL A 82 -20.37 -15.46 21.50
CA VAL A 82 -19.16 -15.10 22.25
C VAL A 82 -18.82 -13.64 22.00
N ILE A 83 -18.65 -12.87 23.07
CA ILE A 83 -18.17 -11.48 23.02
C ILE A 83 -16.75 -11.44 23.58
N THR A 84 -15.82 -10.87 22.81
CA THR A 84 -14.39 -10.80 23.18
C THR A 84 -13.83 -9.41 22.94
N ARG A 85 -12.93 -8.96 23.83
CA ARG A 85 -12.07 -7.80 23.59
C ARG A 85 -10.81 -8.27 22.89
N LYS A 86 -10.51 -7.75 21.70
CA LYS A 86 -9.29 -8.06 20.94
C LYS A 86 -8.48 -6.80 20.65
N PRO A 87 -7.14 -6.90 20.62
CA PRO A 87 -6.32 -5.84 20.05
C PRO A 87 -6.57 -5.77 18.54
N ALA A 88 -6.52 -4.56 18.00
CA ALA A 88 -6.74 -4.26 16.59
C ALA A 88 -5.81 -3.13 16.13
N TYR A 89 -5.67 -3.02 14.83
CA TYR A 89 -5.09 -1.86 14.16
C TYR A 89 -6.19 -1.17 13.36
N LEU A 90 -6.33 0.14 13.56
CA LEU A 90 -7.24 1.01 12.82
C LEU A 90 -6.43 1.74 11.75
N LYS A 91 -6.61 1.38 10.48
CA LYS A 91 -6.14 2.19 9.34
C LYS A 91 -7.23 3.21 8.95
N VAL A 92 -6.83 4.45 8.71
CA VAL A 92 -7.73 5.56 8.34
C VAL A 92 -7.36 6.05 6.95
N THR A 93 -8.11 5.62 5.94
CA THR A 93 -7.88 6.00 4.55
C THR A 93 -8.80 7.17 4.18
N HIS A 94 -8.29 8.18 3.48
CA HIS A 94 -9.10 9.31 3.03
C HIS A 94 -10.05 8.91 1.89
N LEU A 95 -11.25 9.49 1.85
CA LEU A 95 -12.18 9.30 0.72
C LEU A 95 -12.04 10.36 -0.37
N LEU A 96 -11.46 11.50 -0.01
CA LEU A 96 -11.13 12.61 -0.91
C LEU A 96 -9.62 12.82 -0.90
N ASP A 97 -9.07 13.18 -2.03
CA ASP A 97 -7.66 13.58 -2.14
C ASP A 97 -7.39 14.80 -1.21
N PRO A 98 -6.47 14.67 -0.21
CA PRO A 98 -6.16 15.74 0.72
C PRO A 98 -5.47 16.95 0.07
N VAL A 99 -4.61 16.75 -0.92
CA VAL A 99 -3.89 17.83 -1.61
C VAL A 99 -4.87 18.72 -2.40
N ARG A 100 -5.78 18.11 -3.14
CA ARG A 100 -6.87 18.77 -3.86
C ARG A 100 -7.85 19.44 -2.90
N TRP A 101 -8.08 18.87 -1.71
CA TRP A 101 -8.81 19.56 -0.65
C TRP A 101 -8.08 20.82 -0.20
N MET A 102 -6.78 20.73 0.10
CA MET A 102 -5.95 21.88 0.53
C MET A 102 -5.90 22.98 -0.54
N LYS A 103 -5.89 22.62 -1.83
CA LYS A 103 -6.01 23.56 -2.98
C LYS A 103 -7.40 24.21 -3.10
N GLY A 104 -8.41 23.72 -2.38
CA GLY A 104 -9.80 24.19 -2.46
C GLY A 104 -10.62 23.58 -3.60
N GLY A 105 -10.15 22.47 -4.17
CA GLY A 105 -10.83 21.73 -5.23
C GLY A 105 -12.08 20.96 -4.76
N TYR A 106 -12.22 20.76 -3.45
CA TYR A 106 -13.37 20.10 -2.84
C TYR A 106 -14.10 21.00 -1.85
N SER A 107 -15.41 20.79 -1.71
CA SER A 107 -16.18 21.32 -0.58
C SER A 107 -17.33 20.38 -0.24
N LEU A 108 -17.74 20.38 1.03
CA LEU A 108 -18.89 19.61 1.51
C LEU A 108 -19.95 20.57 2.05
N PRO A 109 -21.23 20.38 1.72
CA PRO A 109 -22.30 21.16 2.29
C PRO A 109 -22.44 20.83 3.78
N LYS A 110 -22.86 21.84 4.55
CA LYS A 110 -23.29 21.62 5.93
C LYS A 110 -24.45 20.64 6.00
N GLU A 111 -25.39 20.79 5.06
CA GLU A 111 -26.60 19.97 4.93
C GLU A 111 -26.77 19.55 3.48
N SER A 112 -26.75 18.24 3.21
CA SER A 112 -26.77 17.68 1.85
C SER A 112 -28.04 18.00 1.04
N GLY A 113 -29.11 18.44 1.71
CA GLY A 113 -30.39 18.81 1.08
C GLY A 113 -30.52 20.28 0.68
N LEU A 114 -29.51 21.12 0.96
CA LEU A 114 -29.54 22.56 0.67
C LEU A 114 -28.59 22.95 -0.46
N PRO A 115 -28.81 24.08 -1.16
CA PRO A 115 -27.90 24.58 -2.18
C PRO A 115 -26.48 24.81 -1.66
N TRP A 116 -25.47 24.55 -2.50
CA TRP A 116 -24.05 24.72 -2.18
C TRP A 116 -23.23 25.10 -3.43
N HIS A 117 -21.94 25.38 -3.26
CA HIS A 117 -21.03 25.67 -4.37
C HIS A 117 -20.93 24.47 -5.31
N SER A 118 -21.52 24.60 -6.50
CA SER A 118 -21.85 23.44 -7.34
C SER A 118 -20.63 22.67 -7.82
N LYS A 119 -19.56 23.33 -8.27
CA LYS A 119 -18.39 22.65 -8.86
C LYS A 119 -17.62 21.79 -7.86
N THR A 120 -17.15 22.40 -6.77
CA THR A 120 -16.32 21.71 -5.77
C THR A 120 -17.10 20.67 -4.97
N TRP A 121 -18.40 20.87 -4.75
CA TRP A 121 -19.28 19.83 -4.19
C TRP A 121 -19.49 18.68 -5.16
N THR A 122 -19.75 18.97 -6.44
CA THR A 122 -19.95 17.93 -7.46
C THR A 122 -18.70 17.07 -7.60
N ALA A 123 -17.51 17.68 -7.60
CA ALA A 123 -16.24 16.95 -7.61
C ALA A 123 -16.09 16.02 -6.40
N ALA A 124 -16.33 16.54 -5.18
CA ALA A 124 -16.26 15.74 -3.96
C ALA A 124 -17.29 14.60 -3.96
N TRP A 125 -18.51 14.89 -4.39
CA TRP A 125 -19.59 13.92 -4.50
C TRP A 125 -19.24 12.79 -5.48
N HIS A 126 -18.69 13.12 -6.66
CA HIS A 126 -18.27 12.12 -7.64
C HIS A 126 -17.19 11.20 -7.09
N LYS A 127 -16.16 11.72 -6.42
CA LYS A 127 -15.09 10.92 -5.82
C LYS A 127 -15.61 10.01 -4.68
N ILE A 128 -16.47 10.52 -3.80
CA ILE A 128 -17.05 9.73 -2.68
C ILE A 128 -18.00 8.63 -3.19
N GLN A 129 -18.78 8.93 -4.23
CA GLN A 129 -19.73 7.97 -4.82
C GLN A 129 -19.10 7.01 -5.82
N ASP A 130 -17.81 7.15 -6.08
CA ASP A 130 -17.11 6.25 -6.99
C ASP A 130 -17.04 4.85 -6.38
N PRO A 131 -17.62 3.81 -7.00
CA PRO A 131 -17.48 2.43 -6.52
C PRO A 131 -16.04 1.93 -6.53
N TRP A 132 -15.14 2.62 -7.24
CA TRP A 132 -13.75 2.26 -7.41
C TRP A 132 -12.80 3.20 -6.67
N ASN A 133 -13.31 4.05 -5.78
CA ASN A 133 -12.48 4.81 -4.86
C ASN A 133 -11.45 3.89 -4.19
N GLN A 134 -10.17 4.29 -4.22
CA GLN A 134 -9.03 3.59 -3.64
C GLN A 134 -9.33 2.97 -2.26
N ALA A 135 -9.95 3.73 -1.35
CA ALA A 135 -10.27 3.25 -0.01
C ALA A 135 -11.28 2.09 0.01
N TYR A 136 -12.23 2.06 -0.93
CA TYR A 136 -13.18 0.97 -1.06
C TYR A 136 -12.55 -0.27 -1.70
N VAL A 137 -11.64 -0.06 -2.67
CA VAL A 137 -10.86 -1.14 -3.28
C VAL A 137 -9.99 -1.83 -2.24
N GLU A 138 -9.32 -1.05 -1.39
CA GLU A 138 -8.53 -1.57 -0.27
C GLU A 138 -9.39 -2.45 0.66
N VAL A 139 -10.53 -1.95 1.11
CA VAL A 139 -11.44 -2.69 2.00
C VAL A 139 -11.88 -4.01 1.39
N MET A 140 -12.26 -4.01 0.12
CA MET A 140 -12.68 -5.22 -0.57
C MET A 140 -11.54 -6.24 -0.71
N ALA A 141 -10.31 -5.79 -0.95
CA ALA A 141 -9.13 -6.64 -1.00
C ALA A 141 -8.80 -7.22 0.37
N THR A 142 -8.68 -6.38 1.40
CA THR A 142 -8.38 -6.81 2.78
C THR A 142 -9.41 -7.82 3.28
N TYR A 143 -10.70 -7.57 3.03
CA TYR A 143 -11.76 -8.50 3.38
C TYR A 143 -11.63 -9.86 2.64
N ALA A 144 -11.39 -9.85 1.33
CA ALA A 144 -11.32 -11.07 0.53
C ALA A 144 -10.08 -11.92 0.87
N LEU A 145 -8.94 -11.28 1.09
CA LEU A 145 -7.71 -11.94 1.52
C LEU A 145 -7.85 -12.49 2.96
N SER A 146 -8.53 -11.76 3.84
CA SER A 146 -8.83 -12.24 5.18
C SER A 146 -9.66 -13.53 5.18
N LYS A 147 -10.62 -13.66 4.26
CA LYS A 147 -11.39 -14.90 4.07
C LYS A 147 -10.49 -16.10 3.75
N LEU A 148 -9.43 -15.91 2.95
CA LEU A 148 -8.47 -16.98 2.65
C LEU A 148 -7.78 -17.48 3.93
N ARG A 149 -7.37 -16.56 4.81
CA ARG A 149 -6.76 -16.96 6.07
C ARG A 149 -7.72 -17.63 7.03
N ILE A 150 -8.95 -17.12 7.16
CA ILE A 150 -9.99 -17.74 8.00
C ILE A 150 -10.25 -19.19 7.55
N GLN A 151 -10.20 -19.47 6.25
CA GLN A 151 -10.36 -20.81 5.69
C GLN A 151 -9.06 -21.65 5.73
N GLY A 152 -7.98 -21.13 6.33
CA GLY A 152 -6.70 -21.85 6.46
C GLY A 152 -5.91 -21.98 5.16
N VAL A 153 -6.21 -21.17 4.14
CA VAL A 153 -5.64 -21.26 2.79
C VAL A 153 -4.22 -20.69 2.75
N SER A 154 -4.02 -19.53 3.37
CA SER A 154 -2.73 -18.86 3.48
C SER A 154 -2.65 -18.12 4.82
N PRO A 155 -1.50 -18.15 5.52
CA PRO A 155 -1.30 -17.40 6.76
C PRO A 155 -0.90 -15.93 6.51
N HIS A 156 -0.65 -15.55 5.24
CA HIS A 156 0.02 -14.31 4.85
C HIS A 156 -0.91 -13.11 4.63
N PHE A 157 -2.09 -13.11 5.25
CA PHE A 157 -3.07 -12.04 5.15
C PHE A 157 -3.62 -11.67 6.53
N ASN A 158 -3.95 -10.40 6.76
CA ASN A 158 -4.49 -9.98 8.05
C ASN A 158 -5.93 -10.46 8.28
N TYR A 159 -6.30 -10.63 9.55
CA TYR A 159 -7.71 -10.73 9.91
C TYR A 159 -8.37 -9.36 9.73
N PHE A 160 -9.50 -9.33 9.03
CA PHE A 160 -10.33 -8.15 8.81
C PHE A 160 -11.53 -8.22 9.77
N TYR A 161 -11.61 -7.27 10.70
CA TYR A 161 -12.67 -7.22 11.70
C TYR A 161 -13.89 -6.44 11.23
N GLY A 162 -13.71 -5.44 10.37
CA GLY A 162 -14.79 -4.63 9.82
C GLY A 162 -14.29 -3.29 9.27
N SER A 163 -15.19 -2.54 8.65
CA SER A 163 -14.89 -1.22 8.10
C SER A 163 -16.09 -0.29 8.15
N PHE A 164 -15.82 1.01 8.20
CA PHE A 164 -16.86 2.05 8.26
C PHE A 164 -16.44 3.28 7.46
N CYS A 165 -17.34 3.86 6.65
CA CYS A 165 -17.16 5.26 6.29
C CYS A 165 -17.58 6.14 7.47
N ALA A 166 -16.88 7.24 7.68
CA ALA A 166 -17.19 8.19 8.73
C ALA A 166 -16.76 9.61 8.34
N LYS A 167 -17.17 10.60 9.13
CA LYS A 167 -16.54 11.92 9.15
C LYS A 167 -15.57 11.98 10.32
N ALA A 168 -14.28 12.13 10.06
CA ALA A 168 -13.29 12.41 11.08
C ALA A 168 -13.48 13.83 11.61
N ASP A 169 -13.46 14.00 12.94
CA ASP A 169 -13.48 15.32 13.56
C ASP A 169 -12.27 16.15 13.12
N MET A 170 -11.10 15.50 13.10
CA MET A 170 -9.84 16.03 12.59
C MET A 170 -9.10 14.89 11.90
N TYR A 171 -8.81 15.03 10.61
CA TYR A 171 -7.96 14.12 9.84
C TYR A 171 -6.56 14.71 9.73
N ARG A 172 -5.53 13.94 10.08
CA ARG A 172 -4.13 14.37 9.97
C ARG A 172 -3.52 13.68 8.76
N TYR A 173 -3.25 14.46 7.72
CA TYR A 173 -2.55 14.00 6.54
C TYR A 173 -1.06 14.30 6.70
N ASN A 174 -0.21 13.27 6.64
CA ASN A 174 1.23 13.45 6.69
C ASN A 174 1.69 14.08 5.37
N ILE A 175 2.38 15.22 5.44
CA ILE A 175 2.90 15.93 4.27
C ILE A 175 4.42 16.05 4.33
N ASN A 176 5.10 15.24 5.14
CA ASN A 176 6.53 15.38 5.40
C ASN A 176 7.36 15.42 4.11
N ASP A 177 7.11 14.47 3.21
CA ASP A 177 7.87 14.30 1.97
C ASP A 177 7.58 15.44 0.98
N ASP A 178 6.34 15.93 0.97
CA ASP A 178 5.90 17.02 0.09
C ASP A 178 6.06 18.43 0.71
N PHE A 179 6.45 18.53 1.99
CA PHE A 179 6.35 19.79 2.71
C PHE A 179 7.25 20.85 2.08
N SER A 180 8.45 20.46 1.65
CA SER A 180 9.43 21.33 1.01
C SER A 180 8.92 21.89 -0.32
N SER A 181 8.20 21.09 -1.11
CA SER A 181 7.60 21.52 -2.38
C SER A 181 6.39 22.40 -2.11
N PHE A 182 5.49 21.98 -1.21
CA PHE A 182 4.25 22.69 -0.91
C PHE A 182 4.48 24.05 -0.26
N ARG A 183 5.40 24.16 0.72
CA ARG A 183 5.64 25.41 1.48
C ARG A 183 6.09 26.57 0.59
N ASN A 184 6.66 26.30 -0.58
CA ASN A 184 7.12 27.33 -1.50
C ASN A 184 6.02 27.83 -2.44
N THR A 185 4.84 27.19 -2.44
CA THR A 185 3.74 27.55 -3.33
C THR A 185 2.71 28.49 -2.69
N ARG A 186 2.19 29.43 -3.49
CA ARG A 186 1.14 30.37 -3.05
C ARG A 186 -0.17 29.65 -2.69
N TRP A 187 -0.51 28.56 -3.39
CA TRP A 187 -1.77 27.85 -3.19
C TRP A 187 -1.85 27.22 -1.80
N PHE A 188 -0.74 26.70 -1.29
CA PHE A 188 -0.64 26.05 0.01
C PHE A 188 -1.06 27.02 1.12
N TRP A 189 -0.35 28.14 1.25
CA TRP A 189 -0.67 29.14 2.27
C TRP A 189 -2.06 29.77 2.09
N LYS A 190 -2.53 29.99 0.85
CA LYS A 190 -3.91 30.45 0.59
C LYS A 190 -4.96 29.46 1.12
N GLY A 191 -4.70 28.15 1.02
CA GLY A 191 -5.58 27.12 1.56
C GLY A 191 -5.66 27.14 3.09
N SER A 192 -4.50 27.30 3.74
CA SER A 192 -4.39 27.48 5.20
C SER A 192 -5.10 28.77 5.67
N ASP A 193 -4.85 29.90 4.99
CA ASP A 193 -5.47 31.20 5.28
C ASP A 193 -7.02 31.17 5.16
N ARG A 194 -7.55 30.31 4.27
CA ARG A 194 -8.99 30.06 4.10
C ARG A 194 -9.58 29.11 5.15
N GLY A 195 -8.75 28.53 6.02
CA GLY A 195 -9.16 27.56 7.04
C GLY A 195 -9.53 26.18 6.48
N LEU A 196 -8.99 25.80 5.32
CA LEU A 196 -9.19 24.46 4.74
C LEU A 196 -8.46 23.37 5.54
N TYR A 197 -7.33 23.73 6.15
CA TYR A 197 -6.51 22.90 7.01
C TYR A 197 -5.65 23.78 7.92
N THR A 198 -5.03 23.18 8.93
CA THR A 198 -4.02 23.82 9.78
C THR A 198 -2.78 22.94 9.85
N LEU A 199 -1.59 23.54 9.92
CA LEU A 199 -0.35 22.78 10.06
C LEU A 199 -0.13 22.33 11.50
N THR A 200 0.36 21.11 11.68
CA THR A 200 0.70 20.51 12.98
C THR A 200 2.04 19.81 12.85
N VAL A 201 2.98 20.15 13.71
CA VAL A 201 4.28 19.46 13.79
C VAL A 201 4.23 18.49 14.96
N LEU A 202 4.64 17.24 14.74
CA LEU A 202 4.73 16.20 15.75
C LEU A 202 6.18 15.74 15.85
N LYS A 203 6.69 15.56 17.08
CA LYS A 203 8.00 14.96 17.36
C LYS A 203 7.84 13.45 17.44
N ASN A 204 8.58 12.67 16.64
CA ASN A 204 8.51 11.20 16.63
C ASN A 204 7.06 10.65 16.51
N GLY A 205 6.18 11.38 15.81
CA GLY A 205 4.76 11.03 15.66
C GLY A 205 3.90 11.18 16.93
N SER A 206 4.47 11.66 18.04
CA SER A 206 3.74 11.95 19.28
C SER A 206 3.39 13.44 19.39
N ALA A 207 2.35 13.76 20.16
CA ALA A 207 1.94 15.14 20.44
C ALA A 207 2.78 15.77 21.56
N GLU A 208 4.06 15.42 21.63
CA GLU A 208 5.03 16.05 22.54
C GLU A 208 5.30 17.50 22.15
N ASP A 209 5.78 18.28 23.12
CA ASP A 209 6.07 19.70 22.92
C ASP A 209 7.24 19.87 21.95
N VAL A 210 6.92 20.23 20.71
CA VAL A 210 7.89 20.68 19.71
C VAL A 210 8.40 22.08 20.09
N PRO A 211 9.72 22.32 20.13
CA PRO A 211 10.28 23.64 20.40
C PRO A 211 9.71 24.72 19.47
N GLU A 212 9.41 25.90 20.00
CA GLU A 212 8.83 26.99 19.21
C GLU A 212 9.77 27.47 18.09
N GLU A 213 11.09 27.35 18.26
CA GLU A 213 12.07 27.67 17.21
C GLU A 213 11.89 26.77 15.97
N VAL A 214 11.73 25.46 16.19
CA VAL A 214 11.46 24.47 15.12
C VAL A 214 10.12 24.73 14.45
N LYS A 215 9.07 25.03 15.24
CA LYS A 215 7.77 25.39 14.67
C LYS A 215 7.86 26.66 13.81
N ASN A 216 8.56 27.69 14.28
CA ASN A 216 8.69 28.93 13.53
C ASN A 216 9.47 28.71 12.23
N ASP A 217 10.55 27.93 12.25
CA ASP A 217 11.32 27.65 11.03
C ASP A 217 10.49 26.91 9.96
N LEU A 218 9.73 25.90 10.39
CA LEU A 218 8.90 25.10 9.49
C LEU A 218 7.66 25.86 9.02
N LEU A 219 6.94 26.52 9.94
CA LEU A 219 5.60 27.05 9.70
C LEU A 219 5.57 28.52 9.24
N THR A 220 6.73 29.18 9.10
CA THR A 220 6.78 30.55 8.59
C THR A 220 6.53 30.58 7.08
N LYS A 221 5.51 31.36 6.70
CA LYS A 221 5.17 31.64 5.30
C LYS A 221 6.30 32.44 4.63
N PRO A 222 6.80 32.04 3.46
CA PRO A 222 7.79 32.81 2.73
C PRO A 222 7.20 34.14 2.26
N GLU A 223 8.03 35.20 2.26
CA GLU A 223 7.66 36.50 1.68
C GLU A 223 7.60 36.36 0.15
N TYR A 224 6.46 36.72 -0.45
CA TYR A 224 6.30 36.83 -1.90
C TYR A 224 6.31 38.30 -2.29
N ASP A 225 7.02 38.66 -3.37
CA ASP A 225 6.90 40.01 -3.94
C ASP A 225 5.49 40.17 -4.54
N GLU A 226 4.71 41.13 -4.02
CA GLU A 226 3.33 41.39 -4.41
C GLU A 226 3.21 41.90 -5.86
N ASN A 227 4.33 42.16 -6.55
CA ASN A 227 4.36 42.72 -7.90
C ASN A 227 4.42 41.68 -9.04
N GLU A 228 4.56 40.39 -8.75
CA GLU A 228 4.37 39.32 -9.75
C GLU A 228 2.91 38.86 -9.75
N ASP A 229 2.09 39.69 -10.40
CA ASP A 229 0.66 39.51 -10.64
C ASP A 229 0.45 38.55 -11.84
N ASP A 230 0.93 37.31 -11.73
CA ASP A 230 0.82 36.30 -12.79
C ASP A 230 -0.39 35.36 -12.62
N ASP A 231 -1.46 35.83 -11.97
CA ASP A 231 -2.68 35.02 -11.81
C ASP A 231 -3.97 35.84 -11.78
N LYS A 232 -4.08 36.81 -12.68
CA LYS A 232 -5.37 37.37 -13.11
C LYS A 232 -5.82 36.69 -14.41
N SER A 233 -6.16 35.40 -14.38
CA SER A 233 -7.07 34.85 -15.41
C SER A 233 -7.81 33.54 -15.12
N SER A 234 -7.56 32.80 -14.03
CA SER A 234 -8.03 31.40 -13.97
C SER A 234 -9.22 31.08 -13.04
N LEU A 235 -9.71 32.01 -12.21
CA LEU A 235 -10.69 31.65 -11.15
C LEU A 235 -12.16 32.06 -11.36
N ASP A 236 -12.53 32.77 -12.43
CA ASP A 236 -13.95 33.14 -12.67
C ASP A 236 -14.59 32.53 -13.94
N SER A 237 -13.90 31.62 -14.62
CA SER A 237 -14.51 30.81 -15.69
C SER A 237 -13.73 29.53 -15.97
N ILE A 238 -13.78 28.57 -15.05
CA ILE A 238 -13.32 27.20 -15.35
C ILE A 238 -14.39 26.54 -16.24
N ASP A 239 -14.23 26.67 -17.55
CA ASP A 239 -14.75 25.71 -18.51
C ASP A 239 -13.83 24.49 -18.45
N TYR A 240 -14.36 23.33 -18.09
CA TYR A 240 -13.58 22.11 -17.94
C TYR A 240 -13.05 21.70 -19.32
N LYS A 241 -11.76 21.90 -19.55
CA LYS A 241 -11.01 21.09 -20.51
C LYS A 241 -10.19 20.09 -19.70
N GLU A 242 -10.45 18.81 -19.93
CA GLU A 242 -9.56 17.72 -19.55
C GLU A 242 -8.19 17.97 -20.21
N GLY A 243 -7.14 18.01 -19.40
CA GLY A 243 -5.75 18.15 -19.84
C GLY A 243 -4.97 19.02 -18.87
N ASP A 244 -3.98 18.40 -18.23
CA ASP A 244 -2.92 18.98 -17.38
C ASP A 244 -3.35 19.41 -15.97
N GLU A 245 -3.68 18.43 -15.12
CA GLU A 245 -3.45 18.53 -13.67
C GLU A 245 -2.19 17.70 -13.35
N GLU A 246 -1.10 18.37 -12.93
CA GLU A 246 0.03 17.69 -12.27
C GLU A 246 -0.51 17.02 -11.00
N GLY A 247 -0.72 15.71 -11.10
CA GLY A 247 -1.04 14.84 -9.97
C GLY A 247 0.07 14.91 -8.94
N SER A 248 -0.31 14.84 -7.66
CA SER A 248 0.64 14.64 -6.56
C SER A 248 1.13 13.20 -6.66
N LEU A 249 2.14 12.98 -7.49
CA LEU A 249 2.89 11.73 -7.46
C LEU A 249 3.53 11.64 -6.06
N HIS A 250 3.52 10.44 -5.47
CA HIS A 250 4.60 9.85 -4.66
C HIS A 250 4.05 8.87 -3.60
N SER A 251 4.33 7.60 -3.83
CA SER A 251 4.58 6.61 -2.77
C SER A 251 5.93 5.96 -3.05
N ALA A 252 6.72 5.85 -1.98
CA ALA A 252 8.14 5.49 -1.91
C ALA A 252 9.12 6.63 -2.26
N SER A 253 9.58 7.30 -1.21
CA SER A 253 10.87 8.00 -1.19
C SER A 253 11.96 7.02 -1.65
N LEU A 254 12.56 7.29 -2.81
CA LEU A 254 13.94 6.91 -3.07
C LEU A 254 14.75 8.06 -2.46
N GLU A 255 15.28 7.86 -1.25
CA GLU A 255 16.25 8.82 -0.72
C GLU A 255 17.41 8.91 -1.69
N SER A 256 17.68 10.14 -2.15
CA SER A 256 18.76 10.47 -3.06
C SER A 256 20.08 9.88 -2.58
N MET A 257 20.61 8.92 -3.33
CA MET A 257 21.90 8.30 -3.09
C MET A 257 23.04 9.30 -3.30
N SER A 258 23.56 9.86 -2.21
CA SER A 258 24.82 10.60 -2.26
C SER A 258 25.99 9.62 -2.14
N PHE A 259 26.80 9.51 -3.20
CA PHE A 259 28.15 8.96 -3.13
C PHE A 259 29.10 10.00 -2.52
N ALA A 260 29.76 9.70 -1.39
CA ALA A 260 31.21 9.87 -1.19
C ALA A 260 31.67 9.77 0.29
N GLU A 261 32.72 8.93 0.46
CA GLU A 261 33.92 9.05 1.31
C GLU A 261 33.87 9.03 2.85
N GLU A 262 34.94 8.47 3.41
CA GLU A 262 35.18 7.98 4.78
C GLU A 262 35.29 9.06 5.89
N ASP A 263 35.01 8.60 7.11
CA ASP A 263 35.42 9.04 8.46
C ASP A 263 34.80 10.32 9.09
N GLU A 264 34.10 10.16 10.23
CA GLU A 264 34.62 10.35 11.60
C GLU A 264 33.59 9.86 12.64
N GLU A 265 34.07 9.37 13.80
CA GLU A 265 33.26 8.88 14.92
C GLU A 265 32.52 10.04 15.62
N ASP A 266 31.18 10.09 15.55
CA ASP A 266 30.36 11.01 16.35
C ASP A 266 29.38 10.27 17.26
N GLU A 267 29.27 10.77 18.49
CA GLU A 267 28.48 10.26 19.61
C GLU A 267 26.97 10.33 19.30
N GLU A 268 26.23 9.26 19.63
CA GLU A 268 24.79 9.10 19.38
C GLU A 268 23.93 10.21 20.06
N GLU A 269 23.61 11.27 19.32
CA GLU A 269 22.40 12.08 19.58
C GLU A 269 21.21 11.40 18.89
N GLU A 270 20.12 11.11 19.61
CA GLU A 270 18.87 10.64 19.00
C GLU A 270 18.37 11.74 18.04
N ASP A 271 18.51 11.54 16.73
CA ASP A 271 18.02 12.48 15.70
C ASP A 271 16.54 12.80 15.93
N GLU A 272 16.25 14.03 16.36
CA GLU A 272 14.88 14.50 16.61
C GLU A 272 14.13 14.66 15.28
N GLN A 273 13.40 13.63 14.85
CA GLN A 273 12.62 13.71 13.62
C GLN A 273 11.28 14.42 13.84
N TYR A 274 11.14 15.60 13.24
CA TYR A 274 9.90 16.37 13.22
C TYR A 274 9.11 16.08 11.96
N ALA A 275 7.86 15.63 12.11
CA ALA A 275 6.97 15.36 10.98
C ALA A 275 5.88 16.43 10.89
N VAL A 276 5.63 16.93 9.68
CA VAL A 276 4.61 17.95 9.41
C VAL A 276 3.32 17.31 8.90
N TYR A 277 2.20 17.70 9.50
CA TYR A 277 0.87 17.23 9.15
C TYR A 277 -0.05 18.39 8.75
N ALA A 278 -0.87 18.16 7.73
CA ALA A 278 -2.06 18.95 7.46
C ALA A 278 -3.25 18.39 8.26
N SER A 279 -3.71 19.13 9.26
CA SER A 279 -4.89 18.82 10.06
C SER A 279 -6.15 19.40 9.40
N ILE A 280 -7.01 18.52 8.89
CA ILE A 280 -8.21 18.84 8.11
C ILE A 280 -9.48 18.52 8.94
N PRO A 281 -10.34 19.50 9.25
CA PRO A 281 -11.53 19.27 10.05
C PRO A 281 -12.68 18.65 9.24
N ASN A 282 -13.52 17.83 9.89
CA ASN A 282 -14.75 17.25 9.32
C ASN A 282 -14.55 16.52 7.98
N PHE A 283 -13.49 15.71 7.89
CA PHE A 283 -13.05 15.11 6.64
C PHE A 283 -13.62 13.69 6.44
N PRO A 284 -14.08 13.32 5.24
CA PRO A 284 -14.64 11.99 4.98
C PRO A 284 -13.54 10.94 4.88
N VAL A 285 -13.67 9.87 5.66
CA VAL A 285 -12.66 8.80 5.78
C VAL A 285 -13.30 7.42 5.75
N MET A 286 -12.48 6.43 5.40
CA MET A 286 -12.75 5.00 5.55
C MET A 286 -11.91 4.46 6.71
N LEU A 287 -12.58 3.87 7.69
CA LEU A 287 -11.98 3.18 8.82
C LEU A 287 -11.88 1.69 8.49
N ILE A 288 -10.69 1.12 8.61
CA ILE A 288 -10.43 -0.30 8.34
C ILE A 288 -9.83 -0.91 9.61
N PHE A 289 -10.52 -1.90 10.19
CA PHE A 289 -10.07 -2.58 11.40
C PHE A 289 -9.49 -3.95 11.05
N THR A 290 -8.21 -4.14 11.37
CA THR A 290 -7.52 -5.42 11.20
C THR A 290 -6.91 -5.91 12.50
N GLU A 291 -6.38 -7.13 12.52
CA GLU A 291 -5.44 -7.51 13.58
C GLU A 291 -4.20 -6.59 13.56
N PRO A 292 -3.54 -6.39 14.71
CA PRO A 292 -2.25 -5.72 14.76
C PRO A 292 -1.12 -6.64 14.26
N ASN A 293 -0.06 -6.01 13.76
CA ASN A 293 1.22 -6.65 13.47
C ASN A 293 2.31 -5.97 14.32
N GLU A 294 3.50 -6.58 14.39
CA GLU A 294 4.60 -6.06 15.21
C GLU A 294 5.28 -4.88 14.53
N ASP A 295 5.67 -5.05 13.27
CA ASP A 295 6.37 -4.02 12.48
C ASP A 295 6.36 -4.37 10.98
N THR A 296 7.00 -3.54 10.14
CA THR A 296 7.19 -3.78 8.70
C THR A 296 8.43 -4.65 8.43
N MET A 297 8.53 -5.21 7.22
CA MET A 297 9.75 -5.86 6.71
C MET A 297 10.86 -4.83 6.53
N ASP A 298 10.51 -3.58 6.23
CA ASP A 298 11.45 -2.46 6.09
C ASP A 298 12.27 -2.24 7.36
N SER A 299 11.62 -2.31 8.52
CA SER A 299 12.35 -2.19 9.80
C SER A 299 13.36 -3.32 10.02
N LEU A 300 13.21 -4.46 9.33
CA LEU A 300 14.16 -5.56 9.34
C LEU A 300 15.34 -5.34 8.39
N LEU A 301 15.38 -4.30 7.56
CA LEU A 301 16.59 -3.98 6.80
C LEU A 301 17.69 -3.41 7.69
N ASN A 302 17.35 -2.84 8.84
CA ASN A 302 18.33 -2.38 9.83
C ASN A 302 19.12 -3.58 10.40
N PRO A 303 20.46 -3.66 10.20
CA PRO A 303 21.30 -4.72 10.73
C PRO A 303 21.19 -4.97 12.23
N ASP A 304 20.95 -3.92 13.02
CA ASP A 304 20.90 -3.98 14.50
C ASP A 304 19.69 -4.77 15.02
N LYS A 305 18.70 -5.02 14.16
CA LYS A 305 17.53 -5.85 14.49
C LYS A 305 17.83 -7.35 14.44
N HIS A 306 19.05 -7.76 14.10
CA HIS A 306 19.40 -9.17 13.87
C HIS A 306 20.62 -9.61 14.64
N SER A 307 20.56 -10.86 15.09
CA SER A 307 21.73 -11.56 15.63
C SER A 307 22.64 -12.15 14.53
N VAL A 308 22.17 -12.15 13.28
CA VAL A 308 22.87 -12.73 12.13
C VAL A 308 23.60 -11.61 11.39
N LYS A 309 24.90 -11.79 11.12
CA LYS A 309 25.72 -10.79 10.44
C LYS A 309 25.26 -10.59 8.98
N PRO A 310 25.01 -9.35 8.52
CA PRO A 310 24.75 -9.06 7.12
C PRO A 310 25.81 -9.62 6.17
N GLY A 311 25.39 -10.11 5.01
CA GLY A 311 26.26 -10.73 4.00
C GLY A 311 26.78 -12.13 4.36
N SER A 312 26.40 -12.71 5.50
CA SER A 312 26.71 -14.11 5.82
C SER A 312 25.78 -15.09 5.09
N PRO A 313 26.17 -16.37 4.89
CA PRO A 313 25.28 -17.37 4.29
C PRO A 313 23.94 -17.51 5.03
N GLU A 314 23.96 -17.44 6.36
CA GLU A 314 22.74 -17.53 7.18
C GLU A 314 21.83 -16.31 6.99
N TRP A 315 22.41 -15.12 6.78
CA TRP A 315 21.65 -13.89 6.46
C TRP A 315 20.88 -14.06 5.16
N GLU A 316 21.53 -14.56 4.11
CA GLU A 316 20.88 -14.78 2.83
C GLU A 316 19.81 -15.88 2.89
N ILE A 317 20.04 -16.96 3.65
CA ILE A 317 19.03 -18.01 3.85
C ILE A 317 17.82 -17.45 4.58
N MET A 318 18.03 -16.63 5.61
CA MET A 318 16.96 -15.96 6.36
C MET A 318 16.11 -15.07 5.47
N TRP A 319 16.73 -14.17 4.70
CA TRP A 319 16.01 -13.31 3.76
C TRP A 319 15.33 -14.08 2.64
N SER A 320 15.99 -15.13 2.11
CA SER A 320 15.37 -16.03 1.13
C SER A 320 14.11 -16.70 1.69
N ALA A 321 14.11 -17.09 2.96
CA ALA A 321 12.96 -17.70 3.61
C ALA A 321 11.82 -16.69 3.83
N TRP A 322 12.13 -15.45 4.19
CA TRP A 322 11.15 -14.37 4.34
C TRP A 322 10.54 -13.95 3.01
N ILE A 323 11.36 -13.77 1.98
CA ILE A 323 10.89 -13.47 0.62
C ILE A 323 10.05 -14.65 0.07
N PHE A 324 10.39 -15.90 0.40
CA PHE A 324 9.53 -17.04 0.04
C PHE A 324 8.10 -16.90 0.59
N GLN A 325 7.95 -16.43 1.83
CA GLN A 325 6.62 -16.19 2.42
C GLN A 325 5.82 -15.14 1.63
N VAL A 326 6.51 -14.10 1.14
CA VAL A 326 5.90 -13.06 0.29
C VAL A 326 5.48 -13.65 -1.06
N ILE A 327 6.36 -14.38 -1.74
CA ILE A 327 6.04 -15.09 -3.00
C ILE A 327 4.84 -16.02 -2.80
N ALA A 328 4.77 -16.73 -1.66
CA ALA A 328 3.67 -17.62 -1.35
C ALA A 328 2.33 -16.88 -1.19
N ALA A 329 2.34 -15.69 -0.59
CA ALA A 329 1.16 -14.82 -0.51
C ALA A 329 0.69 -14.37 -1.89
N GLU A 330 1.62 -13.92 -2.73
CA GLU A 330 1.35 -13.46 -4.09
C GLU A 330 0.80 -14.57 -4.99
N CYS A 331 1.40 -15.76 -4.96
CA CYS A 331 0.91 -16.92 -5.71
C CYS A 331 -0.57 -17.18 -5.40
N VAL A 332 -0.95 -17.12 -4.12
CA VAL A 332 -2.33 -17.34 -3.68
C VAL A 332 -3.25 -16.22 -4.17
N MET A 333 -2.90 -14.94 -3.99
CA MET A 333 -3.79 -13.84 -4.42
C MET A 333 -3.90 -13.73 -5.95
N GLN A 334 -2.81 -13.93 -6.70
CA GLN A 334 -2.80 -13.96 -8.16
C GLN A 334 -3.64 -15.12 -8.67
N LYS A 335 -3.51 -16.30 -8.07
CA LYS A 335 -4.29 -17.44 -8.49
C LYS A 335 -5.76 -17.32 -8.11
N VAL A 336 -6.11 -16.90 -6.89
CA VAL A 336 -7.50 -16.90 -6.45
C VAL A 336 -8.27 -15.73 -7.04
N PHE A 337 -7.70 -14.53 -7.04
CA PHE A 337 -8.42 -13.30 -7.40
C PHE A 337 -7.95 -12.66 -8.72
N GLY A 338 -6.86 -13.16 -9.32
CA GLY A 338 -6.19 -12.45 -10.41
C GLY A 338 -5.67 -11.09 -9.94
N MET A 339 -5.20 -11.03 -8.68
CA MET A 339 -4.80 -9.80 -8.02
C MET A 339 -3.36 -9.43 -8.36
N THR A 340 -3.13 -8.16 -8.71
CA THR A 340 -1.82 -7.49 -8.64
C THR A 340 -1.89 -6.41 -7.56
N HIS A 341 -0.87 -6.29 -6.72
CA HIS A 341 -0.82 -5.32 -5.62
C HIS A 341 -0.58 -3.90 -6.13
N ASN A 342 0.34 -3.75 -7.10
CA ASN A 342 0.76 -2.50 -7.76
C ASN A 342 1.52 -1.49 -6.89
N ASP A 343 1.80 -1.84 -5.63
CA ASP A 343 2.57 -0.99 -4.71
C ASP A 343 3.27 -1.84 -3.63
N LEU A 344 3.84 -2.98 -4.04
CA LEU A 344 4.47 -3.90 -3.10
C LEU A 344 5.92 -3.49 -2.85
N HIS A 345 6.16 -2.85 -1.71
CA HIS A 345 7.48 -2.54 -1.17
C HIS A 345 7.59 -3.05 0.28
N THR A 346 8.80 -3.06 0.85
CA THR A 346 9.09 -3.54 2.21
C THR A 346 8.18 -2.96 3.30
N ASN A 347 7.79 -1.68 3.21
CA ASN A 347 6.84 -1.07 4.15
C ASN A 347 5.40 -1.62 4.06
N ASN A 348 4.99 -2.18 2.93
CA ASN A 348 3.67 -2.80 2.72
C ASN A 348 3.65 -4.31 3.06
N ILE A 349 4.74 -4.80 3.65
CA ILE A 349 4.86 -6.16 4.17
C ILE A 349 5.07 -6.06 5.67
N VAL A 350 4.12 -6.54 6.46
CA VAL A 350 4.19 -6.53 7.93
C VAL A 350 4.44 -7.91 8.47
N TRP A 351 4.99 -8.02 9.68
CA TRP A 351 5.25 -9.30 10.31
C TRP A 351 4.67 -9.41 11.72
N SER A 352 4.44 -10.66 12.14
CA SER A 352 4.08 -11.01 13.51
C SER A 352 4.99 -12.12 14.03
N LYS A 353 5.21 -12.15 15.34
CA LYS A 353 5.96 -13.23 16.02
C LYS A 353 5.24 -14.57 15.87
N THR A 354 6.02 -15.65 15.75
CA THR A 354 5.52 -17.03 15.74
C THR A 354 6.50 -17.97 16.43
N ASP A 355 5.97 -18.98 17.13
CA ASP A 355 6.76 -20.07 17.69
C ASP A 355 6.96 -21.23 16.69
N LEU A 356 6.29 -21.17 15.53
CA LEU A 356 6.48 -22.16 14.48
C LEU A 356 7.88 -22.02 13.89
N GLU A 357 8.70 -23.07 13.98
CA GLU A 357 10.04 -23.07 13.36
C GLU A 357 9.98 -23.06 11.82
N TYR A 358 8.99 -23.75 11.24
CA TYR A 358 8.83 -23.91 9.80
C TYR A 358 7.39 -23.70 9.35
N LEU A 359 7.24 -23.16 8.14
CA LEU A 359 6.01 -23.23 7.34
C LEU A 359 6.22 -24.23 6.21
N TYR A 360 5.19 -25.01 5.92
CA TYR A 360 5.20 -26.00 4.85
C TYR A 360 4.27 -25.58 3.73
N TYR A 361 4.75 -25.68 2.50
CA TYR A 361 4.00 -25.33 1.30
C TYR A 361 3.98 -26.50 0.31
N LYS A 362 3.01 -26.49 -0.60
CA LYS A 362 2.92 -27.47 -1.69
C LYS A 362 2.30 -26.90 -2.97
N ASP A 363 2.72 -27.45 -4.10
CA ASP A 363 2.11 -27.18 -5.41
C ASP A 363 1.09 -28.27 -5.79
N ALA A 364 0.45 -28.11 -6.94
CA ALA A 364 -0.48 -29.11 -7.47
C ALA A 364 0.22 -30.41 -7.95
N ALA A 365 1.52 -30.34 -8.25
CA ALA A 365 2.32 -31.48 -8.71
C ALA A 365 2.86 -32.35 -7.56
N GLY A 366 2.74 -31.90 -6.31
CA GLY A 366 3.21 -32.59 -5.11
C GLY A 366 4.64 -32.24 -4.70
N VAL A 367 5.25 -31.19 -5.24
CA VAL A 367 6.49 -30.60 -4.69
C VAL A 367 6.14 -29.93 -3.38
N HIS A 368 6.98 -30.15 -2.37
CA HIS A 368 6.82 -29.58 -1.03
C HIS A 368 8.01 -28.70 -0.69
N TRP A 369 7.77 -27.63 0.05
CA TRP A 369 8.79 -26.75 0.60
C TRP A 369 8.65 -26.68 2.11
N LYS A 370 9.78 -26.73 2.83
CA LYS A 370 9.90 -26.50 4.27
C LYS A 370 10.71 -25.24 4.47
N VAL A 371 10.04 -24.16 4.83
CA VAL A 371 10.61 -22.81 4.88
C VAL A 371 10.75 -22.39 6.34
N PRO A 372 11.97 -22.09 6.83
CA PRO A 372 12.15 -21.60 8.19
C PRO A 372 11.48 -20.23 8.37
N THR A 373 10.83 -20.01 9.51
CA THR A 373 10.15 -18.73 9.79
C THR A 373 11.10 -17.68 10.35
N TYR A 374 12.19 -18.12 10.99
CA TYR A 374 13.02 -17.27 11.86
C TYR A 374 12.17 -16.46 12.85
N GLY A 375 11.12 -17.10 13.38
CA GLY A 375 10.20 -16.53 14.36
C GLY A 375 9.22 -15.50 13.78
N LYS A 376 9.11 -15.36 12.45
CA LYS A 376 8.26 -14.34 11.79
C LYS A 376 7.32 -14.93 10.74
N ILE A 377 6.07 -14.45 10.75
CA ILE A 377 5.09 -14.65 9.67
C ILE A 377 4.83 -13.30 9.00
N PHE A 378 5.07 -13.22 7.70
CA PHE A 378 4.83 -12.02 6.90
C PHE A 378 3.43 -11.97 6.32
N ARG A 379 2.86 -10.77 6.21
CA ARG A 379 1.53 -10.48 5.67
C ARG A 379 1.55 -9.22 4.83
N LEU A 380 0.78 -9.23 3.75
CA LEU A 380 0.66 -8.09 2.85
C LEU A 380 -0.44 -7.13 3.34
N ILE A 381 -0.20 -5.82 3.20
CA ILE A 381 -1.12 -4.73 3.51
C ILE A 381 -1.08 -3.66 2.43
N ASP A 382 -1.98 -2.68 2.52
CA ASP A 382 -2.07 -1.53 1.60
C ASP A 382 -2.49 -1.88 0.17
N PHE A 383 -3.72 -2.35 0.05
CA PHE A 383 -4.27 -2.77 -1.23
C PHE A 383 -4.97 -1.64 -2.00
N GLY A 384 -4.67 -0.38 -1.68
CA GLY A 384 -5.32 0.79 -2.29
C GLY A 384 -5.17 0.83 -3.81
N ARG A 385 -3.99 0.47 -4.33
CA ARG A 385 -3.70 0.38 -5.77
C ARG A 385 -3.93 -1.01 -6.36
N SER A 386 -4.50 -1.96 -5.62
CA SER A 386 -4.66 -3.31 -6.15
C SER A 386 -5.67 -3.40 -7.30
N ILE A 387 -5.43 -4.32 -8.24
CA ILE A 387 -6.38 -4.66 -9.31
C ILE A 387 -6.70 -6.15 -9.19
N PHE A 388 -7.98 -6.49 -9.03
CA PHE A 388 -8.40 -7.88 -8.77
C PHE A 388 -9.88 -8.11 -9.12
N SER A 389 -10.35 -9.36 -9.03
CA SER A 389 -11.74 -9.71 -9.31
C SER A 389 -12.44 -10.44 -8.17
N ILE A 390 -13.64 -10.00 -7.82
CA ILE A 390 -14.57 -10.68 -6.90
C ILE A 390 -15.93 -10.81 -7.57
N ASN A 391 -16.58 -11.99 -7.47
CA ASN A 391 -17.92 -12.23 -8.03
C ASN A 391 -18.06 -11.80 -9.50
N ASN A 392 -17.03 -12.08 -10.32
CA ASN A 392 -16.92 -11.70 -11.74
C ASN A 392 -16.98 -10.17 -11.98
N THR A 393 -16.68 -9.38 -10.96
CA THR A 393 -16.53 -7.93 -11.05
C THR A 393 -15.07 -7.60 -10.83
N MET A 394 -14.44 -6.96 -11.81
CA MET A 394 -13.08 -6.46 -11.67
C MET A 394 -13.11 -5.11 -10.94
N LEU A 395 -12.32 -5.03 -9.87
CA LEU A 395 -12.07 -3.82 -9.12
C LEU A 395 -10.75 -3.25 -9.64
N VAL A 396 -10.78 -1.99 -10.05
CA VAL A 396 -9.61 -1.24 -10.52
C VAL A 396 -9.63 0.07 -9.77
N SER A 397 -8.63 0.35 -8.94
CA SER A 397 -8.55 1.60 -8.19
C SER A 397 -8.74 2.80 -9.10
N ASP A 398 -9.43 3.82 -8.59
CA ASP A 398 -9.56 5.07 -9.31
C ASP A 398 -8.25 5.85 -9.38
N ASP A 399 -7.21 5.47 -8.62
CA ASP A 399 -5.84 5.98 -8.76
C ASP A 399 -5.29 5.83 -10.18
N PHE A 400 -5.72 4.79 -10.93
CA PHE A 400 -5.28 4.55 -12.30
C PHE A 400 -6.00 5.38 -13.36
N ARG A 401 -6.89 6.31 -12.96
CA ARG A 401 -7.60 7.18 -13.90
C ARG A 401 -6.76 8.39 -14.25
N ALA A 402 -7.08 8.97 -15.40
CA ALA A 402 -6.47 10.20 -15.88
C ALA A 402 -6.40 11.28 -14.79
N GLY A 403 -5.19 11.78 -14.52
CA GLY A 403 -4.90 12.83 -13.54
C GLY A 403 -4.81 12.40 -12.07
N ASN A 404 -4.94 11.11 -11.74
CA ASN A 404 -4.71 10.59 -10.39
C ASN A 404 -3.31 9.96 -10.26
N ASP A 405 -2.93 9.56 -9.04
CA ASP A 405 -1.57 9.17 -8.66
C ASP A 405 -0.94 8.07 -9.52
N ALA A 406 -1.75 7.13 -10.04
CA ALA A 406 -1.29 6.00 -10.83
C ALA A 406 -1.64 6.09 -12.31
N ASP A 407 -1.91 7.30 -12.80
CA ASP A 407 -2.20 7.56 -14.20
C ASP A 407 -1.08 7.08 -15.13
N GLY A 408 -1.47 6.49 -16.26
CA GLY A 408 -0.57 5.96 -17.27
C GLY A 408 0.14 4.64 -16.92
N GLN A 409 0.01 4.11 -15.70
CA GLN A 409 0.64 2.83 -15.34
C GLN A 409 0.07 1.65 -16.16
N TYR A 410 -1.23 1.67 -16.41
CA TYR A 410 -1.92 0.65 -17.20
C TYR A 410 -2.79 1.26 -18.29
N SER A 411 -3.03 0.49 -19.35
CA SER A 411 -3.84 0.90 -20.49
C SER A 411 -4.64 -0.29 -21.01
N PHE A 412 -5.85 -0.49 -20.48
CA PHE A 412 -6.69 -1.66 -20.81
C PHE A 412 -8.19 -1.37 -20.63
N PRO A 413 -9.11 -2.20 -21.17
CA PRO A 413 -10.55 -1.88 -21.37
C PRO A 413 -11.36 -1.29 -20.19
N PRO A 414 -11.10 -1.60 -18.90
CA PRO A 414 -11.75 -0.95 -17.77
C PRO A 414 -11.30 0.49 -17.50
N LEU A 415 -10.08 0.86 -17.90
CA LEU A 415 -9.53 2.22 -17.79
C LEU A 415 -9.70 2.99 -19.10
N HIS A 416 -9.34 2.35 -20.21
CA HIS A 416 -9.40 2.91 -21.55
C HIS A 416 -10.24 1.99 -22.43
N PRO A 417 -11.46 2.39 -22.85
CA PRO A 417 -12.33 1.54 -23.67
C PRO A 417 -11.71 1.06 -24.98
N LYS A 418 -10.81 1.86 -25.57
CA LYS A 418 -10.06 1.56 -26.79
C LYS A 418 -8.62 2.05 -26.65
N PRO A 419 -7.76 1.32 -25.93
CA PRO A 419 -6.38 1.71 -25.74
C PRO A 419 -5.61 1.62 -27.08
N ARG A 420 -4.68 2.54 -27.32
CA ARG A 420 -3.79 2.47 -28.50
C ARG A 420 -2.78 1.34 -28.34
N GLU A 421 -2.21 1.25 -27.14
CA GLU A 421 -1.31 0.20 -26.70
C GLU A 421 -1.90 -0.43 -25.44
N ILE A 422 -1.93 -1.76 -25.40
CA ILE A 422 -2.54 -2.52 -24.31
C ILE A 422 -1.46 -2.84 -23.28
N VAL A 423 -1.59 -2.26 -22.09
CA VAL A 423 -0.78 -2.58 -20.91
C VAL A 423 -1.72 -3.09 -19.82
N PRO A 424 -1.89 -4.43 -19.68
CA PRO A 424 -2.77 -5.01 -18.68
C PRO A 424 -2.06 -5.09 -17.31
N PRO A 425 -2.81 -5.37 -16.22
CA PRO A 425 -2.20 -5.70 -14.93
C PRO A 425 -1.16 -6.82 -15.09
N ASN A 426 0.03 -6.59 -14.54
CA ASN A 426 1.20 -7.43 -14.76
C ASN A 426 1.54 -8.24 -13.48
N PRO A 427 1.46 -9.58 -13.50
CA PRO A 427 1.80 -10.42 -12.34
C PRO A 427 3.26 -10.35 -11.88
N SER A 428 4.17 -9.87 -12.72
CA SER A 428 5.59 -9.67 -12.37
C SER A 428 5.85 -8.34 -11.68
N PHE A 429 4.88 -7.42 -11.71
CA PHE A 429 5.03 -6.07 -11.17
C PHE A 429 5.44 -6.09 -9.70
N ASP A 430 4.73 -6.88 -8.89
CA ASP A 430 4.85 -6.84 -7.44
C ASP A 430 6.23 -7.31 -6.95
N LEU A 431 6.79 -8.40 -7.51
CA LEU A 431 8.15 -8.84 -7.18
C LEU A 431 9.24 -7.92 -7.72
N SER A 432 9.02 -7.32 -8.89
CA SER A 432 9.95 -6.32 -9.42
C SER A 432 10.02 -5.10 -8.49
N ARG A 433 8.86 -4.57 -8.09
CA ARG A 433 8.77 -3.44 -7.16
C ARG A 433 9.35 -3.76 -5.78
N LEU A 434 9.11 -4.98 -5.28
CA LEU A 434 9.68 -5.44 -4.02
C LEU A 434 11.20 -5.52 -4.10
N SER A 435 11.75 -6.04 -5.20
CA SER A 435 13.20 -6.12 -5.40
C SER A 435 13.84 -4.74 -5.32
N VAL A 436 13.24 -3.72 -5.97
CA VAL A 436 13.71 -2.34 -5.88
C VAL A 436 13.83 -1.87 -4.43
N SER A 437 12.84 -2.17 -3.58
CA SER A 437 12.88 -1.76 -2.15
C SER A 437 13.83 -2.59 -1.27
N LEU A 438 14.33 -3.73 -1.74
CA LEU A 438 15.21 -4.62 -0.97
C LEU A 438 16.68 -4.49 -1.37
N PHE A 439 16.93 -4.22 -2.65
CA PHE A 439 18.18 -4.62 -3.29
C PHE A 439 19.41 -3.96 -2.66
N GLU A 440 19.42 -2.63 -2.56
CA GLU A 440 20.57 -1.85 -2.07
C GLU A 440 20.80 -2.06 -0.59
N SER A 441 19.74 -2.16 0.21
CA SER A 441 19.84 -2.40 1.65
C SER A 441 20.37 -3.81 1.97
N LEU A 442 20.03 -4.82 1.15
CA LEU A 442 20.55 -6.17 1.32
C LEU A 442 21.94 -6.36 0.72
N PHE A 443 22.25 -5.64 -0.36
CA PHE A 443 23.49 -5.75 -1.11
C PHE A 443 24.09 -4.37 -1.40
N PRO A 444 24.55 -3.64 -0.37
CA PRO A 444 25.18 -2.33 -0.56
C PRO A 444 26.49 -2.43 -1.37
N VAL A 445 27.10 -3.62 -1.36
CA VAL A 445 28.24 -3.97 -2.20
C VAL A 445 27.89 -5.21 -3.00
N LYS A 446 28.10 -5.15 -4.32
CA LYS A 446 27.88 -6.29 -5.21
C LYS A 446 28.74 -7.49 -4.76
N PRO A 447 28.16 -8.69 -4.56
CA PRO A 447 28.91 -9.90 -4.27
C PRO A 447 29.82 -10.34 -5.42
N GLU A 448 30.85 -11.12 -5.12
CA GLU A 448 31.81 -11.61 -6.13
C GLU A 448 31.11 -12.39 -7.25
N ASP A 449 31.62 -12.26 -8.49
CA ASP A 449 31.16 -13.04 -9.63
C ASP A 449 31.37 -14.55 -9.38
N SER A 450 30.37 -15.34 -9.75
CA SER A 450 30.43 -16.80 -9.72
C SER A 450 31.41 -17.36 -10.77
N GLU A 451 31.82 -18.62 -10.58
CA GLU A 451 32.68 -19.32 -11.54
C GLU A 451 32.00 -19.53 -12.91
N SER A 452 30.67 -19.65 -12.96
CA SER A 452 29.92 -19.83 -14.22
C SER A 452 30.12 -18.62 -15.15
N ARG A 453 30.25 -17.42 -14.56
CA ARG A 453 30.27 -16.12 -15.23
C ARG A 453 29.12 -15.94 -16.22
N ALA A 454 28.00 -16.64 -16.02
CA ALA A 454 26.82 -16.49 -16.85
C ALA A 454 26.31 -15.04 -16.76
N ILE A 455 25.74 -14.55 -17.86
CA ILE A 455 25.25 -13.17 -17.94
C ILE A 455 23.85 -13.13 -17.31
N LEU A 456 23.66 -12.22 -16.36
CA LEU A 456 22.35 -11.93 -15.77
C LEU A 456 21.58 -10.89 -16.59
N SER A 457 22.30 -9.89 -17.10
CA SER A 457 21.78 -8.88 -18.02
C SER A 457 22.94 -8.25 -18.81
N GLU A 458 22.68 -7.89 -20.06
CA GLU A 458 23.63 -7.22 -20.95
C GLU A 458 22.97 -6.04 -21.67
N GLU A 459 23.52 -4.86 -21.46
CA GLU A 459 23.21 -3.67 -22.25
C GLU A 459 24.49 -2.94 -22.67
N GLU A 460 24.35 -1.98 -23.58
CA GLU A 460 25.49 -1.20 -24.06
C GLU A 460 26.17 -0.47 -22.90
N GLY A 461 27.41 -0.85 -22.61
CA GLY A 461 28.22 -0.26 -21.53
C GLY A 461 28.14 -0.99 -20.18
N LEU A 462 27.22 -1.95 -19.99
CA LEU A 462 27.04 -2.67 -18.73
C LEU A 462 26.75 -4.16 -18.93
N ILE A 463 27.66 -5.01 -18.44
CA ILE A 463 27.47 -6.47 -18.40
C ILE A 463 27.47 -6.91 -16.94
N VAL A 464 26.35 -7.42 -16.47
CA VAL A 464 26.24 -7.98 -15.12
C VAL A 464 26.24 -9.50 -15.19
N ARG A 465 27.14 -10.11 -14.43
CA ARG A 465 27.31 -11.56 -14.36
C ARG A 465 26.74 -12.13 -13.07
N GLU A 466 26.38 -13.40 -13.11
CA GLU A 466 25.95 -14.16 -11.94
C GLU A 466 26.99 -14.04 -10.83
N SER A 467 26.54 -13.64 -9.65
CA SER A 467 27.35 -13.62 -8.43
C SER A 467 27.28 -14.95 -7.69
N VAL A 468 28.14 -15.12 -6.69
CA VAL A 468 28.09 -16.24 -5.74
C VAL A 468 26.79 -16.25 -4.90
N SER A 469 26.13 -15.10 -4.76
CA SER A 469 24.86 -14.98 -4.05
C SER A 469 23.68 -15.29 -4.98
N SER A 470 23.00 -16.40 -4.71
CA SER A 470 21.76 -16.74 -5.43
C SER A 470 20.64 -15.75 -5.14
N LEU A 471 20.62 -15.15 -3.94
CA LEU A 471 19.63 -14.14 -3.57
C LEU A 471 19.85 -12.84 -4.35
N TYR A 472 21.10 -12.37 -4.47
CA TYR A 472 21.45 -11.24 -5.34
C TYR A 472 20.99 -11.49 -6.78
N ASN A 473 21.32 -12.67 -7.32
CA ASN A 473 21.04 -13.01 -8.71
C ASN A 473 19.53 -13.01 -9.02
N VAL A 474 18.70 -13.55 -8.10
CA VAL A 474 17.25 -13.59 -8.32
C VAL A 474 16.61 -12.20 -8.19
N LEU A 475 17.02 -11.40 -7.20
CA LEU A 475 16.53 -10.03 -7.04
C LEU A 475 16.95 -9.16 -8.24
N TRP A 476 18.21 -9.24 -8.67
CA TRP A 476 18.67 -8.59 -9.90
C TRP A 476 17.79 -8.97 -11.08
N SER A 477 17.52 -10.27 -11.27
CA SER A 477 16.70 -10.73 -12.40
C SER A 477 15.29 -10.13 -12.38
N TRP A 478 14.68 -9.88 -11.22
CA TRP A 478 13.35 -9.25 -11.14
C TRP A 478 13.35 -7.76 -11.51
N MET A 479 14.53 -7.16 -11.65
CA MET A 479 14.73 -5.77 -12.06
C MET A 479 15.24 -5.67 -13.50
N VAL A 480 15.18 -6.76 -14.27
CA VAL A 480 15.55 -6.78 -15.69
C VAL A 480 14.29 -6.77 -16.55
N ASP A 481 14.22 -5.84 -17.49
CA ASP A 481 13.11 -5.69 -18.43
C ASP A 481 13.20 -6.63 -19.64
N ASP A 482 12.17 -6.62 -20.49
CA ASP A 482 12.05 -7.47 -21.68
C ASP A 482 13.13 -7.19 -22.74
N ASP A 483 13.84 -6.06 -22.62
CA ASP A 483 14.95 -5.64 -23.49
C ASP A 483 16.33 -5.92 -22.85
N ASP A 484 16.37 -6.73 -21.77
CA ASP A 484 17.54 -7.17 -20.99
C ASP A 484 18.27 -6.04 -20.24
N ARG A 485 17.55 -4.96 -19.91
CA ARG A 485 18.11 -3.78 -19.21
C ARG A 485 17.66 -3.74 -17.76
N ASN A 486 18.54 -3.25 -16.89
CA ASN A 486 18.18 -3.02 -15.50
C ASN A 486 17.27 -1.78 -15.37
N ILE A 487 16.22 -1.87 -14.55
CA ILE A 487 15.25 -0.77 -14.37
C ILE A 487 15.69 0.31 -13.36
N LEU A 488 16.70 0.06 -12.53
CA LEU A 488 17.18 1.02 -11.53
C LEU A 488 18.28 1.91 -12.07
N VAL A 489 19.33 1.31 -12.62
CA VAL A 489 20.56 2.03 -12.97
C VAL A 489 20.84 1.97 -14.46
N THR A 490 21.39 3.05 -15.00
CA THR A 490 22.00 3.11 -16.33
C THR A 490 23.39 2.48 -16.32
N ALA A 491 23.99 2.30 -17.51
CA ALA A 491 25.38 1.87 -17.61
C ALA A 491 26.37 2.85 -16.97
N ASP A 492 25.98 4.13 -16.87
CA ASP A 492 26.78 5.19 -16.25
C ASP A 492 26.56 5.27 -14.72
N GLY A 493 25.62 4.49 -14.17
CA GLY A 493 25.29 4.47 -12.74
C GLY A 493 24.22 5.46 -12.32
N ASP A 494 23.62 6.20 -13.27
CA ASP A 494 22.52 7.12 -13.00
C ASP A 494 21.20 6.37 -12.79
N GLU A 495 20.26 6.98 -12.06
CA GLU A 495 18.88 6.49 -11.96
C GLU A 495 18.22 6.47 -13.35
N ARG A 496 17.65 5.33 -13.75
CA ARG A 496 17.11 5.14 -15.10
C ARG A 496 15.70 5.73 -15.27
N PHE A 497 14.84 5.51 -14.29
CA PHE A 497 13.44 5.92 -14.34
C PHE A 497 13.10 6.70 -13.07
N PRO A 498 13.18 8.03 -13.09
CA PRO A 498 12.82 8.83 -11.94
C PRO A 498 11.31 8.75 -11.66
N ASP A 499 10.96 8.96 -10.40
CA ASP A 499 9.58 9.12 -9.93
C ASP A 499 8.64 7.97 -10.37
N PHE A 500 7.47 8.31 -10.89
CA PHE A 500 6.43 7.34 -11.26
C PHE A 500 6.68 6.67 -12.62
N ASP A 501 7.69 7.10 -13.37
CA ASP A 501 8.03 6.46 -14.65
C ASP A 501 8.57 5.04 -14.43
N LEU A 502 9.19 4.78 -13.28
CA LEU A 502 9.57 3.41 -12.87
C LEU A 502 8.36 2.48 -12.82
N TYR A 503 7.25 2.94 -12.23
CA TYR A 503 6.01 2.15 -12.12
C TYR A 503 5.42 1.87 -13.51
N LYS A 504 5.38 2.87 -14.40
CA LYS A 504 4.91 2.67 -15.79
C LYS A 504 5.79 1.68 -16.54
N HIS A 505 7.11 1.78 -16.39
CA HIS A 505 8.05 0.90 -17.07
C HIS A 505 7.94 -0.54 -16.57
N ILE A 506 7.93 -0.78 -15.25
CA ILE A 506 7.74 -2.13 -14.69
C ILE A 506 6.45 -2.75 -15.21
N ALA A 507 5.35 -1.99 -15.19
CA ALA A 507 4.05 -2.47 -15.65
C ALA A 507 4.07 -2.91 -17.12
N ALA A 508 4.76 -2.16 -17.98
CA ALA A 508 4.79 -2.40 -19.42
C ALA A 508 5.89 -3.36 -19.90
N LYS A 509 6.99 -3.50 -19.16
CA LYS A 509 8.24 -4.07 -19.69
C LYS A 509 8.93 -5.11 -18.81
N VAL A 510 8.44 -5.44 -17.60
CA VAL A 510 9.08 -6.47 -16.77
C VAL A 510 8.16 -7.68 -16.65
N HIS A 511 8.45 -8.78 -17.36
CA HIS A 511 7.58 -9.97 -17.38
C HIS A 511 8.21 -11.27 -16.85
N ASN A 512 9.43 -11.21 -16.31
CA ASN A 512 10.19 -12.39 -15.87
C ASN A 512 10.01 -12.75 -14.37
N ALA A 513 9.43 -11.85 -13.58
CA ALA A 513 9.28 -11.95 -12.12
C ALA A 513 7.93 -12.52 -11.67
N VAL A 514 7.32 -13.45 -12.43
CA VAL A 514 6.04 -14.06 -12.03
C VAL A 514 6.22 -14.94 -10.77
N PRO A 515 5.51 -14.69 -9.65
CA PRO A 515 5.71 -15.38 -8.37
C PRO A 515 5.68 -16.90 -8.45
N SER A 516 4.72 -17.45 -9.21
CA SER A 516 4.56 -18.90 -9.36
C SER A 516 5.75 -19.61 -10.00
N ALA A 517 6.59 -18.87 -10.75
CA ALA A 517 7.79 -19.40 -11.36
C ALA A 517 9.03 -19.29 -10.46
N GLN A 518 9.02 -18.44 -9.44
CA GLN A 518 10.22 -18.14 -8.66
C GLN A 518 10.53 -19.20 -7.59
N VAL A 519 9.52 -19.85 -7.02
CA VAL A 519 9.70 -20.85 -5.93
C VAL A 519 10.55 -22.07 -6.32
N TYR A 520 10.77 -22.29 -7.62
CA TYR A 520 11.59 -23.37 -8.17
C TYR A 520 13.03 -22.96 -8.47
N LYS A 521 13.35 -21.67 -8.43
CA LYS A 521 14.68 -21.12 -8.70
C LYS A 521 15.50 -21.02 -7.42
N ALA A 522 16.83 -20.97 -7.55
CA ALA A 522 17.66 -20.56 -6.42
C ALA A 522 17.35 -19.08 -6.06
N PRO A 523 17.39 -18.69 -4.78
CA PRO A 523 17.73 -19.51 -3.62
C PRO A 523 16.56 -20.36 -3.10
N PHE A 524 15.33 -20.15 -3.57
CA PHE A 524 14.10 -20.76 -3.02
C PHE A 524 14.01 -22.28 -3.15
N SER A 525 14.61 -22.85 -4.20
CA SER A 525 14.65 -24.29 -4.44
C SER A 525 15.36 -25.06 -3.33
N GLN A 526 16.22 -24.42 -2.54
CA GLN A 526 16.89 -25.03 -1.41
C GLN A 526 15.90 -25.49 -0.32
N PHE A 527 14.72 -24.88 -0.24
CA PHE A 527 13.69 -25.23 0.74
C PHE A 527 12.85 -26.44 0.32
N GLN A 528 13.07 -26.99 -0.88
CA GLN A 528 12.34 -28.19 -1.32
C GLN A 528 12.62 -29.37 -0.39
N THR A 529 11.57 -30.11 -0.04
CA THR A 529 11.64 -31.22 0.89
C THR A 529 10.85 -32.43 0.39
N LYS A 530 11.26 -33.62 0.85
CA LYS A 530 10.48 -34.86 0.72
C LYS A 530 9.55 -35.10 1.92
N GLU A 531 9.65 -34.25 2.94
CA GLU A 531 8.84 -34.32 4.14
C GLU A 531 7.39 -33.95 3.81
N ALA A 532 6.49 -34.93 3.88
CA ALA A 532 5.05 -34.71 3.78
C ALA A 532 4.48 -34.50 5.19
N VAL A 533 3.92 -33.33 5.45
CA VAL A 533 3.28 -32.99 6.72
C VAL A 533 1.77 -32.93 6.58
N GLU A 534 1.07 -33.05 7.72
CA GLU A 534 -0.39 -32.99 7.76
C GLU A 534 -0.93 -31.64 7.28
N LYS A 535 -0.26 -30.53 7.65
CA LYS A 535 -0.64 -29.18 7.25
C LYS A 535 0.42 -28.54 6.37
N ALA A 536 0.10 -28.40 5.08
CA ALA A 536 0.89 -27.63 4.12
C ALA A 536 -0.03 -26.66 3.34
N TYR A 537 0.37 -25.40 3.25
CA TYR A 537 -0.36 -24.37 2.51
C TYR A 537 -0.18 -24.58 1.01
N SER A 538 -1.26 -24.48 0.24
CA SER A 538 -1.16 -24.59 -1.21
C SER A 538 -0.70 -23.28 -1.81
N LEU A 539 0.30 -23.34 -2.69
CA LEU A 539 0.72 -22.19 -3.52
C LEU A 539 -0.22 -21.98 -4.72
N PHE A 540 -1.08 -22.96 -5.02
CA PHE A 540 -1.96 -22.98 -6.19
C PHE A 540 -1.27 -22.82 -7.55
N ILE A 541 0.00 -23.22 -7.60
CA ILE A 541 0.83 -23.29 -8.79
C ILE A 541 0.69 -24.65 -9.47
#